data_AF-A6IKM4-F1
#
_entry.id   AF-A6IKM4-F1
#
_cell.length_a   1.000
_cell.length_b   1.000
_cell.length_c   1.000
_cell.angle_alpha   90.00
_cell.angle_beta   90.00
_cell.angle_gamma   90.00
#
_symmetry.space_group_name_H-M   'P 1'
#
loop_
_entity.id
_entity.type
_entity.pdbx_description
1 polymer ?
#
loop_
_entity_poly.entity_id
_entity_poly.type
_entity_poly.pdbx_seq_one_letter_code
_entity_poly.pdbx_strand_id
1 'polypeptide(L)'
;MEGTGKLEMTQICSLSPPPSRKLKNRVAAQTARDRKKARMSELEQQVVDLEEENQKLQLENQLLREKTHGLVIENQELRTRLGMNALVTEEVSEAESKGNGVRLVAGSAESAALRLRAPLQQVQAQLSPPQNIFPWILTLLPLQILR
;
A
#
# COMPACT_ATOMS: atom_id res chain seq x y z
N MET A 1 -22.01 60.15 34.01
CA MET A 1 -22.51 58.87 33.49
C MET A 1 -21.39 58.15 32.74
N GLU A 2 -20.38 57.62 33.46
CA GLU A 2 -19.18 56.99 32.83
C GLU A 2 -18.97 55.53 33.24
N GLY A 3 -19.93 54.93 33.96
CA GLY A 3 -19.77 53.60 34.56
C GLY A 3 -20.10 52.42 33.64
N THR A 4 -20.86 52.63 32.56
CA THR A 4 -21.38 51.53 31.71
C THR A 4 -20.39 51.09 30.63
N GLY A 5 -19.59 52.00 30.05
CA GLY A 5 -18.67 51.68 28.97
C GLY A 5 -17.42 50.88 29.38
N LYS A 6 -16.96 51.01 30.64
CA LYS A 6 -15.81 50.24 31.15
C LYS A 6 -16.17 48.79 31.43
N LEU A 7 -17.38 48.54 31.94
CA LEU A 7 -17.86 47.18 32.22
C LEU A 7 -18.08 46.38 30.92
N GLU A 8 -18.63 47.00 29.87
CA GLU A 8 -18.77 46.34 28.56
C GLU A 8 -17.42 46.00 27.93
N MET A 9 -16.46 46.94 27.93
CA MET A 9 -15.14 46.72 27.31
C MET A 9 -14.35 45.61 28.03
N THR A 10 -14.43 45.54 29.36
CA THR A 10 -13.79 44.46 30.14
C THR A 10 -14.49 43.11 29.92
N GLN A 11 -15.81 43.09 29.75
CA GLN A 11 -16.56 41.87 29.45
C GLN A 11 -16.31 41.35 28.03
N ILE A 12 -16.14 42.24 27.05
CA ILE A 12 -15.72 41.89 25.68
C ILE A 12 -14.28 41.33 25.66
N CYS A 13 -13.38 41.90 26.46
CA CYS A 13 -11.98 41.47 26.56
C CYS A 13 -11.82 40.08 27.21
N SER A 14 -12.75 39.68 28.09
CA SER A 14 -12.77 38.34 28.71
C SER A 14 -13.40 37.24 27.84
N LEU A 15 -14.28 37.60 26.88
CA LEU A 15 -14.81 36.67 25.87
C LEU A 15 -13.82 36.39 24.72
N SER A 16 -12.92 37.32 24.42
CA SER A 16 -11.91 37.14 23.38
C SER A 16 -10.71 36.35 23.91
N PRO A 17 -10.27 35.25 23.24
CA PRO A 17 -9.09 34.54 23.68
C PRO A 17 -7.86 35.46 23.70
N PRO A 18 -6.98 35.36 24.71
CA PRO A 18 -5.80 36.21 24.82
C PRO A 18 -4.95 36.14 23.55
N PRO A 19 -4.26 37.24 23.17
CA PRO A 19 -3.55 37.34 21.89
C PRO A 19 -2.53 36.22 21.64
N SER A 20 -1.95 35.67 22.71
CA SER A 20 -1.05 34.50 22.66
C SER A 20 -1.74 33.21 22.20
N ARG A 21 -3.01 32.98 22.52
CA ARG A 21 -3.79 31.80 22.08
C ARG A 21 -4.20 31.91 20.62
N LYS A 22 -4.58 33.11 20.14
CA LYS A 22 -4.91 33.36 18.73
C LYS A 22 -3.70 33.09 17.82
N LEU A 23 -2.52 33.56 18.22
CA LEU A 23 -1.28 33.31 17.47
C LEU A 23 -0.93 31.81 17.41
N LYS A 24 -1.00 31.10 18.55
CA LYS A 24 -0.73 29.66 18.61
C LYS A 24 -1.72 28.84 17.76
N ASN A 25 -3.00 29.21 17.76
CA ASN A 25 -4.01 28.54 16.92
C ASN A 25 -3.75 28.78 15.42
N ARG A 26 -3.39 30.01 15.05
CA ARG A 26 -2.99 30.34 13.66
C ARG A 26 -1.78 29.54 13.20
N VAL A 27 -0.74 29.46 14.04
CA VAL A 27 0.47 28.66 13.74
C VAL A 27 0.11 27.18 13.64
N ALA A 28 -0.68 26.63 14.57
CA ALA A 28 -1.10 25.24 14.54
C ALA A 28 -1.89 24.90 13.26
N ALA A 29 -2.80 25.78 12.84
CA ALA A 29 -3.55 25.64 11.60
C ALA A 29 -2.62 25.68 10.37
N GLN A 30 -1.62 26.57 10.37
CA GLN A 30 -0.62 26.64 9.31
C GLN A 30 0.21 25.37 9.25
N THR A 31 0.79 24.91 10.37
CA THR A 31 1.58 23.67 10.41
C THR A 31 0.74 22.45 10.02
N ALA A 32 -0.56 22.41 10.36
CA ALA A 32 -1.44 21.33 9.91
C ALA A 32 -1.63 21.33 8.38
N ARG A 33 -1.78 22.51 7.78
CA ARG A 33 -1.85 22.67 6.32
C ARG A 33 -0.53 22.27 5.66
N ASP A 34 0.61 22.72 6.20
CA ASP A 34 1.93 22.41 5.65
C ASP A 34 2.20 20.90 5.72
N ARG A 35 1.84 20.23 6.83
CA ARG A 35 1.92 18.77 6.93
C ARG A 35 1.05 18.07 5.89
N LYS A 36 -0.18 18.54 5.67
CA LYS A 36 -1.06 17.97 4.64
C LYS A 36 -0.47 18.17 3.24
N LYS A 37 0.08 19.36 2.96
CA LYS A 37 0.72 19.66 1.68
C LYS A 37 1.94 18.75 1.46
N ALA A 38 2.80 18.58 2.46
CA ALA A 38 3.94 17.68 2.40
C ALA A 38 3.51 16.22 2.14
N ARG A 39 2.48 15.74 2.86
CA ARG A 39 1.92 14.38 2.62
C ARG A 39 1.31 14.23 1.24
N MET A 40 0.65 15.26 0.72
CA MET A 40 0.10 15.24 -0.63
C MET A 40 1.22 15.11 -1.65
N SER A 41 2.25 15.96 -1.54
CA SER A 41 3.38 15.94 -2.46
C SER A 41 4.21 14.65 -2.37
N GLU A 42 4.33 14.06 -1.18
CA GLU A 42 4.98 12.75 -1.00
C GLU A 42 4.21 11.63 -1.72
N LEU A 43 2.88 11.62 -1.62
CA LEU A 43 2.05 10.65 -2.33
C LEU A 43 2.07 10.86 -3.85
N GLU A 44 2.01 12.11 -4.31
CA GLU A 44 2.16 12.46 -5.73
C GLU A 44 3.50 11.95 -6.27
N GLN A 45 4.59 12.14 -5.52
CA GLN A 45 5.91 11.64 -5.90
C GLN A 45 5.94 10.10 -5.95
N GLN A 46 5.40 9.42 -4.95
CA GLN A 46 5.34 7.95 -4.93
C GLN A 46 4.57 7.39 -6.14
N VAL A 47 3.50 8.06 -6.58
CA VAL A 47 2.75 7.65 -7.77
C VAL A 47 3.64 7.76 -9.01
N VAL A 48 4.35 8.88 -9.17
CA VAL A 48 5.27 9.08 -10.32
C VAL A 48 6.38 8.02 -10.31
N ASP A 49 7.02 7.80 -9.17
CA ASP A 49 8.11 6.81 -9.04
C ASP A 49 7.61 5.39 -9.39
N LEU A 50 6.42 5.02 -8.92
CA LEU A 50 5.80 3.73 -9.23
C LEU A 50 5.40 3.62 -10.70
N GLU A 51 4.92 4.69 -11.33
CA GLU A 51 4.59 4.72 -12.76
C GLU A 51 5.85 4.51 -13.61
N GLU A 52 6.96 5.16 -13.27
CA GLU A 52 8.26 4.99 -13.94
C GLU A 52 8.78 3.56 -13.78
N GLU A 53 8.74 3.00 -12.57
CA GLU A 53 9.15 1.62 -12.32
C GLU A 53 8.28 0.62 -13.10
N ASN A 54 6.97 0.84 -13.13
CA ASN A 54 6.05 -0.02 -13.87
C ASN A 54 6.36 0.01 -15.38
N GLN A 55 6.59 1.20 -15.95
CA GLN A 55 6.99 1.33 -17.36
C GLN A 55 8.29 0.59 -17.65
N LYS A 56 9.30 0.72 -16.78
CA LYS A 56 10.57 -0.01 -16.91
C LYS A 56 10.35 -1.52 -16.90
N LEU A 57 9.57 -2.03 -15.94
CA LEU A 57 9.26 -3.45 -15.85
C LEU A 57 8.45 -3.96 -17.04
N GLN A 58 7.53 -3.15 -17.58
CA GLN A 58 6.78 -3.51 -18.78
C GLN A 58 7.69 -3.68 -20.00
N LEU A 59 8.65 -2.78 -20.20
CA LEU A 59 9.63 -2.88 -21.28
C LEU A 59 10.52 -4.11 -21.12
N GLU A 60 11.01 -4.38 -19.91
CA GLU A 60 11.80 -5.58 -19.63
C GLU A 60 11.00 -6.85 -19.88
N ASN A 61 9.74 -6.88 -19.46
CA ASN A 61 8.86 -8.03 -19.69
C ASN A 61 8.61 -8.27 -21.18
N GLN A 62 8.41 -7.21 -21.98
CA GLN A 62 8.28 -7.30 -23.43
C GLN A 62 9.55 -7.88 -24.07
N LEU A 63 10.71 -7.33 -23.71
CA LEU A 63 11.99 -7.81 -24.23
C LEU A 63 12.25 -9.29 -23.88
N LEU A 64 11.93 -9.69 -22.66
CA LEU A 64 12.05 -11.09 -22.23
C LEU A 64 11.10 -12.01 -23.02
N ARG A 65 9.87 -11.57 -23.28
CA ARG A 65 8.92 -12.33 -24.12
C ARG A 65 9.43 -12.48 -25.55
N GLU A 66 9.94 -11.42 -26.15
CA GLU A 66 10.52 -11.46 -27.50
C GLU A 66 11.70 -12.44 -27.55
N LYS A 67 12.59 -12.40 -26.56
CA LYS A 67 13.72 -13.33 -26.47
C LYS A 67 13.26 -14.77 -26.29
N THR A 68 12.31 -15.02 -25.39
CA THR A 68 11.73 -16.34 -25.19
C THR A 68 11.08 -16.85 -26.46
N HIS A 69 10.31 -16.02 -27.15
CA HIS A 69 9.67 -16.38 -28.41
C HIS A 69 10.71 -16.73 -29.50
N GLY A 70 11.76 -15.93 -29.63
CA GLY A 70 12.87 -16.22 -30.56
C GLY A 70 13.56 -17.56 -30.26
N LEU A 71 13.86 -17.82 -28.98
CA LEU A 71 14.48 -19.08 -28.55
C LEU A 71 13.55 -20.28 -28.77
N VAL A 72 12.23 -20.12 -28.55
CA VAL A 72 11.23 -21.18 -28.79
C VAL A 72 11.21 -21.54 -30.28
N ILE A 73 11.22 -20.55 -31.17
CA ILE A 73 11.26 -20.77 -32.63
C ILE A 73 12.56 -21.48 -33.02
N GLU A 74 13.71 -20.98 -32.58
CA GLU A 74 15.01 -21.60 -32.87
C GLU A 74 15.06 -23.04 -32.37
N ASN A 75 14.58 -23.28 -31.15
CA ASN A 75 14.55 -24.62 -30.56
C ASN A 75 13.64 -25.56 -31.36
N GLN A 76 12.47 -25.08 -31.79
CA GLN A 76 11.54 -25.84 -32.62
C GLN A 76 12.16 -26.16 -34.00
N GLU A 77 12.87 -25.22 -34.60
CA GLU A 77 13.57 -25.43 -35.86
C GLU A 77 14.67 -26.49 -35.70
N LEU A 78 15.46 -26.42 -34.65
CA LEU A 78 16.49 -27.42 -34.34
C LEU A 78 15.90 -28.80 -34.09
N ARG A 79 14.81 -28.90 -33.31
CA ARG A 79 14.07 -30.15 -33.11
C ARG A 79 13.55 -30.72 -34.42
N THR A 80 13.10 -29.85 -35.33
CA THR A 80 12.63 -30.24 -36.66
C THR A 80 13.76 -30.82 -37.49
N ARG A 81 14.91 -30.15 -37.51
CA ARG A 81 16.12 -30.61 -38.21
C ARG A 81 16.63 -31.94 -37.65
N LEU A 82 16.45 -32.17 -36.35
CA LEU A 82 16.83 -33.41 -35.67
C LEU A 82 15.76 -34.52 -35.74
N GLY A 83 14.60 -34.26 -36.36
CA GLY A 83 13.52 -35.25 -36.48
C GLY A 83 12.79 -35.56 -35.16
N MET A 84 12.88 -34.67 -34.15
CA MET A 84 12.35 -34.88 -32.79
C MET A 84 10.93 -34.33 -32.58
N ASN A 85 10.25 -33.92 -33.65
CA ASN A 85 8.97 -33.19 -33.60
C ASN A 85 7.76 -34.00 -33.11
N ALA A 86 7.88 -35.33 -33.03
CA ALA A 86 6.75 -36.21 -32.72
C ALA A 86 6.47 -36.38 -31.20
N LEU A 87 7.32 -35.87 -30.30
CA LEU A 87 7.28 -36.21 -28.87
C LEU A 87 6.88 -35.08 -27.92
N VAL A 88 6.70 -33.83 -28.37
CA VAL A 88 6.64 -32.67 -27.45
C VAL A 88 5.45 -31.73 -27.72
N THR A 89 4.31 -32.29 -28.14
CA THR A 89 3.08 -31.49 -28.30
C THR A 89 2.50 -31.02 -26.95
N GLU A 90 3.00 -31.50 -25.82
CA GLU A 90 2.38 -31.30 -24.49
C GLU A 90 3.10 -30.32 -23.53
N GLU A 91 4.31 -29.82 -23.84
CA GLU A 91 5.10 -29.07 -22.82
C GLU A 91 5.16 -27.55 -23.02
N VAL A 92 4.59 -26.99 -24.10
CA VAL A 92 4.76 -25.55 -24.44
C VAL A 92 3.45 -24.74 -24.41
N SER A 93 2.28 -25.37 -24.28
CA SER A 93 0.99 -24.70 -24.48
C SER A 93 0.32 -24.13 -23.21
N GLU A 94 0.81 -24.39 -22.00
CA GLU A 94 0.09 -23.99 -20.76
C GLU A 94 0.63 -22.76 -20.02
N ALA A 95 1.76 -22.18 -20.43
CA ALA A 95 2.31 -21.00 -19.75
C ALA A 95 1.95 -19.65 -20.40
N GLU A 96 1.27 -19.66 -21.55
CA GLU A 96 0.86 -18.45 -22.28
C GLU A 96 -0.67 -18.38 -22.38
N SER A 97 -1.37 -17.77 -21.42
CA SER A 97 -2.70 -17.14 -21.63
C SER A 97 -3.35 -16.57 -20.36
N LYS A 98 -3.04 -17.08 -19.16
CA LYS A 98 -3.74 -16.67 -17.93
C LYS A 98 -3.07 -15.52 -17.18
N GLY A 99 -3.04 -14.35 -17.80
CA GLY A 99 -2.56 -13.13 -17.14
C GLY A 99 -3.14 -11.82 -17.67
N ASN A 100 -3.91 -11.85 -18.76
CA ASN A 100 -4.57 -10.65 -19.27
C ASN A 100 -6.07 -10.74 -19.02
N GLY A 101 -6.45 -10.31 -17.83
CA GLY A 101 -7.83 -10.31 -17.36
C GLY A 101 -7.93 -9.45 -16.12
N VAL A 102 -7.41 -8.22 -16.16
CA VAL A 102 -7.86 -7.17 -15.24
C VAL A 102 -9.34 -6.96 -15.57
N ARG A 103 -10.15 -7.76 -14.88
CA ARG A 103 -11.59 -7.63 -14.80
C ARG A 103 -11.86 -6.21 -14.31
N LEU A 104 -12.22 -5.32 -15.23
CA LEU A 104 -12.88 -4.07 -14.91
C LEU A 104 -14.23 -4.42 -14.26
N VAL A 105 -14.20 -4.75 -12.97
CA VAL A 105 -15.40 -4.73 -12.13
C VAL A 105 -15.62 -3.28 -11.77
N ALA A 106 -16.49 -2.67 -12.55
CA ALA A 106 -17.22 -1.49 -12.14
C ALA A 106 -17.84 -1.71 -10.75
N GLY A 107 -17.59 -0.75 -9.86
CA GLY A 107 -18.49 -0.32 -8.78
C GLY A 107 -18.87 -1.37 -7.73
N SER A 108 -18.18 -1.34 -6.59
CA SER A 108 -18.76 -1.81 -5.33
C SER A 108 -18.46 -0.80 -4.22
N ALA A 109 -19.51 -0.44 -3.50
CA ALA A 109 -19.67 0.79 -2.76
C ALA A 109 -19.25 0.64 -1.28
N GLU A 110 -17.96 0.40 -1.00
CA GLU A 110 -17.48 0.21 0.37
C GLU A 110 -16.72 1.40 0.99
N SER A 111 -16.41 2.46 0.23
CA SER A 111 -15.64 3.61 0.77
C SER A 111 -16.44 4.63 1.58
N ALA A 112 -17.69 4.35 1.96
CA ALA A 112 -18.55 5.28 2.71
C ALA A 112 -18.62 5.04 4.24
N ALA A 113 -17.82 4.12 4.79
CA ALA A 113 -17.86 3.77 6.22
C ALA A 113 -16.69 4.31 7.06
N LEU A 114 -15.83 5.19 6.55
CA LEU A 114 -14.90 5.97 7.39
C LEU A 114 -15.61 7.24 7.93
N ARG A 115 -16.76 7.03 8.56
CA ARG A 115 -17.37 8.01 9.45
C ARG A 115 -16.55 8.07 10.74
N LEU A 116 -15.73 9.11 10.85
CA LEU A 116 -15.41 9.80 12.11
C LEU A 116 -15.35 8.91 13.37
N ARG A 117 -14.30 8.13 13.55
CA ARG A 117 -14.00 7.56 14.86
C ARG A 117 -13.20 8.58 15.68
N ALA A 118 -13.93 9.38 16.46
CA ALA A 118 -13.38 10.11 17.59
C ALA A 118 -12.74 9.13 18.60
N PRO A 119 -11.73 9.56 19.39
CA PRO A 119 -11.06 8.68 20.33
C PRO A 119 -11.94 8.46 21.57
N LEU A 120 -12.46 7.25 21.73
CA LEU A 120 -13.07 6.82 22.99
C LEU A 120 -11.94 6.36 23.92
N GLN A 121 -11.59 7.23 24.86
CA GLN A 121 -10.69 6.97 25.97
C GLN A 121 -11.45 6.11 26.98
N GLN A 122 -11.12 4.82 27.09
CA GLN A 122 -11.55 4.01 28.24
C GLN A 122 -10.34 3.32 28.86
N VAL A 123 -10.01 3.86 30.02
CA VAL A 123 -9.03 3.39 31.00
C VAL A 123 -9.48 2.05 31.61
N GLN A 124 -8.49 1.25 32.04
CA GLN A 124 -8.54 0.10 32.95
C GLN A 124 -8.91 -1.30 32.41
N ALA A 125 -7.87 -2.09 32.12
CA ALA A 125 -7.65 -3.46 32.61
C ALA A 125 -6.19 -3.82 32.29
N GLN A 126 -5.21 -3.46 33.12
CA GLN A 126 -4.61 -4.30 34.17
C GLN A 126 -4.62 -5.82 33.85
N LEU A 127 -3.39 -6.34 33.66
CA LEU A 127 -2.88 -7.68 34.03
C LEU A 127 -3.25 -8.91 33.17
N SER A 128 -2.36 -9.27 32.23
CA SER A 128 -1.65 -10.59 32.23
C SER A 128 -0.66 -10.76 31.04
N PRO A 129 0.61 -11.14 31.27
CA PRO A 129 1.54 -11.67 30.25
C PRO A 129 1.42 -13.23 30.10
N PRO A 130 2.11 -13.87 29.13
CA PRO A 130 1.52 -14.81 28.17
C PRO A 130 1.48 -16.27 28.63
N GLN A 131 0.44 -17.01 28.25
CA GLN A 131 0.40 -18.47 28.36
C GLN A 131 0.95 -19.11 27.08
N ASN A 132 2.26 -19.35 27.10
CA ASN A 132 2.83 -20.69 26.95
C ASN A 132 2.06 -21.66 26.02
N ILE A 133 2.41 -21.66 24.73
CA ILE A 133 2.17 -22.79 23.82
C ILE A 133 3.56 -23.34 23.43
N PHE A 134 4.17 -24.10 24.34
CA PHE A 134 5.29 -25.00 24.05
C PHE A 134 4.71 -26.36 23.56
N PRO A 135 5.49 -27.35 23.09
CA PRO A 135 6.35 -27.37 21.91
C PRO A 135 6.28 -28.79 21.27
N TRP A 136 5.18 -29.19 20.61
CA TRP A 136 4.97 -30.61 20.30
C TRP A 136 5.18 -31.01 18.83
N ILE A 137 5.59 -30.09 17.94
CA ILE A 137 5.86 -30.44 16.52
C ILE A 137 7.37 -30.65 16.26
N LEU A 138 8.22 -30.66 17.29
CA LEU A 138 9.58 -31.15 17.15
C LEU A 138 9.63 -32.68 17.33
N THR A 139 9.13 -33.42 16.34
CA THR A 139 9.60 -34.78 16.07
C THR A 139 10.48 -34.75 14.82
N LEU A 140 11.79 -34.64 15.09
CA LEU A 140 12.87 -35.08 14.22
C LEU A 140 12.63 -36.53 13.75
N LEU A 141 12.85 -36.83 12.47
CA LEU A 141 13.64 -37.98 12.00
C LEU A 141 13.88 -37.88 10.48
N PRO A 142 14.88 -38.57 9.89
CA PRO A 142 16.07 -37.93 9.33
C PRO A 142 16.32 -38.34 7.87
N LEU A 143 17.44 -37.85 7.33
CA LEU A 143 18.10 -38.33 6.10
C LEU A 143 18.01 -39.86 5.89
N GLN A 144 17.69 -40.25 4.64
CA GLN A 144 18.31 -41.34 3.88
C GLN A 144 18.21 -40.92 2.40
N ILE A 145 19.24 -40.41 1.70
CA ILE A 145 20.45 -41.07 1.18
C ILE A 145 20.21 -42.52 0.73
N LEU A 146 20.26 -42.69 -0.60
CA LEU A 146 20.68 -43.87 -1.36
C LEU A 146 19.76 -45.10 -1.38
N ARG A 147 18.94 -45.20 -2.44
CA ARG A 147 18.93 -46.37 -3.34
C ARG A 147 18.29 -46.02 -4.69
#